data_AF-A0A8C5PW65-F1
#
_entry.id   AF-A0A8C5PW65-F1
#
_cell.length_a   1.000
_cell.length_b   1.000
_cell.length_c   1.000
_cell.angle_alpha   90.00
_cell.angle_beta   90.00
_cell.angle_gamma   90.00
#
_symmetry.space_group_name_H-M   'P 1'
#
loop_
_entity.id
_entity.type
_entity.pdbx_description
1 polymer ?
#
loop_
_entity_poly.entity_id
_entity_poly.type
_entity_poly.pdbx_seq_one_letter_code
_entity_poly.pdbx_strand_id
1 'polypeptide(L)'
;MHSQIHTTYSQIHSQTLNGLLIKLCLPFLRNGSSTLDPHISILHTSQISEWLRLLPFLGVMALLGYLAIRPFLAKKKQQKDSLINLKIQKENPKVVNEINIEDLHLAKAAYCRCWRSKTFPVCDGSHNKHNEVVGDNVGPLILKKKDV
;
A
#
# COMPACT_ATOMS: atom_id res chain seq x y z
N MET A 1 -41.39 -25.31 -12.37
CA MET A 1 -41.42 -23.90 -12.84
C MET A 1 -40.02 -23.32 -12.77
N HIS A 2 -39.25 -23.66 -13.80
CA HIS A 2 -37.96 -23.06 -14.16
C HIS A 2 -38.25 -21.87 -15.08
N SER A 3 -37.25 -20.98 -15.22
CA SER A 3 -37.19 -19.87 -16.17
C SER A 3 -37.78 -18.56 -15.63
N GLN A 4 -36.89 -17.60 -15.33
CA GLN A 4 -37.00 -16.14 -15.58
C GLN A 4 -35.84 -15.33 -14.93
N ILE A 5 -34.88 -15.95 -14.23
CA ILE A 5 -33.83 -15.22 -13.49
C ILE A 5 -32.62 -14.78 -14.36
N HIS A 6 -32.59 -15.10 -15.67
CA HIS A 6 -31.37 -14.93 -16.49
C HIS A 6 -31.40 -13.85 -17.59
N THR A 7 -32.32 -12.88 -17.56
CA THR A 7 -32.46 -11.93 -18.69
C THR A 7 -32.48 -10.46 -18.30
N THR A 8 -31.49 -9.98 -17.56
CA THR A 8 -31.21 -8.52 -17.49
C THR A 8 -29.75 -8.19 -17.17
N TYR A 9 -28.83 -9.04 -17.66
CA TYR A 9 -27.37 -8.82 -17.64
C TYR A 9 -26.90 -7.86 -18.76
N SER A 10 -27.78 -7.32 -19.59
CA SER A 10 -27.40 -6.70 -20.88
C SER A 10 -27.77 -5.23 -21.05
N GLN A 11 -27.91 -4.43 -19.99
CA GLN A 11 -28.11 -2.97 -20.12
C GLN A 11 -27.12 -2.15 -19.28
N ILE A 12 -25.88 -2.64 -19.18
CA ILE A 12 -24.72 -1.75 -19.09
C ILE A 12 -24.55 -1.13 -20.47
N HIS A 13 -24.76 0.18 -20.62
CA HIS A 13 -23.84 1.14 -21.25
C HIS A 13 -24.61 2.41 -21.64
N SER A 14 -23.93 3.56 -21.52
CA SER A 14 -24.26 4.82 -22.21
C SER A 14 -25.27 5.75 -21.54
N GLN A 15 -24.81 6.56 -20.58
CA GLN A 15 -24.69 8.03 -20.74
C GLN A 15 -24.72 8.76 -19.38
N THR A 16 -23.51 9.06 -18.92
CA THR A 16 -23.14 10.35 -18.33
C THR A 16 -23.96 11.50 -18.90
N LEU A 17 -24.62 12.27 -18.04
CA LEU A 17 -24.77 13.73 -18.18
C LEU A 17 -25.39 14.32 -16.90
N ASN A 18 -24.54 15.02 -16.16
CA ASN A 18 -24.79 16.27 -15.45
C ASN A 18 -26.14 16.46 -14.74
N GLY A 19 -26.08 16.59 -13.41
CA GLY A 19 -27.11 17.33 -12.70
C GLY A 19 -27.39 16.82 -11.30
N LEU A 20 -26.63 17.36 -10.35
CA LEU A 20 -27.08 17.77 -9.02
C LEU A 20 -28.61 17.63 -8.79
N LEU A 21 -29.06 16.46 -8.36
CA LEU A 21 -30.36 16.29 -7.72
C LEU A 21 -30.30 15.02 -6.87
N ILE A 22 -29.74 15.17 -5.68
CA ILE A 22 -29.89 14.22 -4.58
C ILE A 22 -31.38 14.22 -4.22
N LYS A 23 -32.19 13.45 -4.94
CA LYS A 23 -33.51 13.02 -4.48
C LYS A 23 -33.26 11.93 -3.42
N LEU A 24 -32.94 12.35 -2.20
CA LEU A 24 -33.08 11.47 -1.04
C LEU A 24 -34.58 11.35 -0.76
N CYS A 25 -35.14 10.22 -1.20
CA CYS A 25 -36.49 9.80 -0.92
C CYS A 25 -36.63 9.54 0.59
N LEU A 26 -37.47 10.32 1.27
CA LEU A 26 -38.04 9.97 2.58
C LEU A 26 -38.89 8.70 2.44
N PRO A 27 -38.87 7.82 3.45
CA PRO A 27 -40.09 7.13 3.83
C PRO A 27 -40.46 7.47 5.29
N PHE A 28 -41.76 7.44 5.57
CA PHE A 28 -42.39 7.58 6.91
C PHE A 28 -42.51 9.04 7.39
N LEU A 29 -43.65 9.73 7.31
CA LEU A 29 -45.00 9.37 7.73
C LEU A 29 -46.03 10.13 6.87
N ARG A 30 -46.92 9.39 6.21
CA ARG A 30 -48.20 9.88 5.71
C ARG A 30 -49.24 9.51 6.75
N ASN A 31 -49.79 10.51 7.45
CA ASN A 31 -51.21 10.62 7.84
C ASN A 31 -51.37 11.76 8.86
N GLY A 32 -52.16 12.77 8.50
CA GLY A 32 -52.57 13.84 9.43
C GLY A 32 -52.76 15.17 8.72
N SER A 33 -53.98 15.40 8.23
CA SER A 33 -54.68 16.69 8.13
C SER A 33 -53.85 17.99 8.08
N SER A 34 -53.93 18.67 6.94
CA SER A 34 -54.21 20.11 6.82
C SER A 34 -53.75 21.03 7.97
N THR A 35 -52.52 21.53 7.88
CA THR A 35 -52.13 22.95 7.97
C THR A 35 -50.61 23.02 7.83
N LEU A 36 -50.12 23.35 6.63
CA LEU A 36 -48.71 23.70 6.43
C LEU A 36 -48.50 25.10 6.96
N ASP A 37 -48.05 25.22 8.22
CA ASP A 37 -47.68 26.49 8.80
C ASP A 37 -46.38 27.00 8.15
N PRO A 38 -46.37 28.16 7.48
CA PRO A 38 -45.17 28.74 6.87
C PRO A 38 -44.08 29.04 7.92
N HIS A 39 -44.43 29.04 9.20
CA HIS A 39 -43.52 29.30 10.32
C HIS A 39 -42.52 28.15 10.58
N ILE A 40 -42.91 26.89 10.32
CA ILE A 40 -42.03 25.73 10.57
C ILE A 40 -40.95 25.61 9.49
N SER A 41 -41.29 25.92 8.23
CA SER A 41 -40.33 25.96 7.11
C SER A 41 -39.25 27.03 7.31
N ILE A 42 -39.63 28.19 7.86
CA ILE A 42 -38.72 29.30 8.15
C ILE A 42 -37.77 28.94 9.31
N LEU A 43 -38.28 28.26 10.34
CA LEU A 43 -37.49 27.85 11.51
C LEU A 43 -36.42 26.80 11.16
N HIS A 44 -36.75 25.86 10.28
CA HIS A 44 -35.78 24.85 9.81
C HIS A 44 -34.70 25.47 8.91
N THR A 45 -35.06 26.42 8.04
CA THR A 45 -34.08 27.16 7.22
C THR A 45 -33.17 28.07 8.04
N SER A 46 -33.68 28.70 9.11
CA SER A 46 -32.87 29.54 10.01
C SER A 46 -31.91 28.73 10.87
N GLN A 47 -32.25 27.48 11.20
CA GLN A 47 -31.36 26.63 11.97
C GLN A 47 -30.23 26.08 11.09
N ILE A 48 -30.52 25.70 9.84
CA ILE A 48 -29.51 25.17 8.89
C ILE A 48 -28.47 26.22 8.49
N SER A 49 -28.86 27.49 8.32
CA SER A 49 -27.91 28.57 7.95
C SER A 49 -26.84 28.81 9.02
N GLU A 50 -27.20 28.63 10.29
CA GLU A 50 -26.25 28.76 11.41
C GLU A 50 -25.24 27.61 11.43
N TRP A 51 -25.67 26.38 11.14
CA TRP A 51 -24.76 25.24 10.99
C TRP A 51 -23.84 25.38 9.76
N LEU A 52 -24.34 25.95 8.66
CA LEU A 52 -23.53 26.23 7.46
C LEU A 52 -22.38 27.19 7.75
N ARG A 53 -22.58 28.15 8.67
CA ARG A 53 -21.57 29.12 9.07
C ARG A 53 -20.39 28.51 9.84
N LEU A 54 -20.58 27.32 10.43
CA LEU A 54 -19.56 26.56 11.16
C LEU A 54 -18.71 25.64 10.26
N LEU A 55 -19.18 25.32 9.04
CA LEU A 55 -18.45 24.52 8.06
C LEU A 55 -17.02 25.02 7.77
N PRO A 56 -16.75 26.32 7.54
CA PRO A 56 -15.38 26.78 7.30
C PRO A 56 -14.46 26.52 8.50
N PHE A 57 -14.95 26.68 9.74
CA PHE A 57 -14.17 26.42 10.95
C PHE A 57 -13.87 24.93 11.11
N LEU A 58 -14.86 24.06 10.87
CA LEU A 58 -14.66 22.60 10.91
C LEU A 58 -13.71 22.13 9.81
N GLY A 59 -13.81 22.70 8.60
CA GLY A 59 -12.91 22.41 7.49
C GLY A 59 -11.47 22.78 7.80
N VAL A 60 -11.24 23.97 8.40
CA VAL A 60 -9.91 24.40 8.83
C VAL A 60 -9.35 23.50 9.94
N MET A 61 -10.15 23.15 10.94
CA MET A 61 -9.72 22.26 12.02
C MET A 61 -9.39 20.85 11.53
N ALA A 62 -10.21 20.31 10.61
CA ALA A 62 -9.95 19.03 9.96
C ALA A 62 -8.68 19.08 9.09
N LEU A 63 -8.45 20.17 8.36
CA LEU A 63 -7.25 20.36 7.53
C LEU A 63 -5.99 20.45 8.38
N LEU A 64 -6.00 21.24 9.46
CA LEU A 64 -4.87 21.35 10.38
C LEU A 64 -4.59 20.03 11.10
N GLY A 65 -5.63 19.33 11.57
CA GLY A 65 -5.52 18.00 12.15
C GLY A 65 -4.93 16.99 11.15
N TYR A 66 -5.41 17.00 9.90
CA TYR A 66 -4.85 16.15 8.84
C TYR A 66 -3.38 16.47 8.56
N LEU A 67 -3.00 17.75 8.44
CA LEU A 67 -1.61 18.14 8.22
C LEU A 67 -0.68 17.76 9.40
N ALA A 68 -1.17 17.86 10.64
CA ALA A 68 -0.44 17.45 11.83
C ALA A 68 -0.26 15.92 11.92
N ILE A 69 -1.27 15.16 11.51
CA ILE A 69 -1.28 13.69 11.61
C ILE A 69 -0.64 13.03 10.36
N ARG A 70 -0.63 13.70 9.20
CA ARG A 70 -0.03 13.23 7.93
C ARG A 70 1.42 12.72 8.02
N PRO A 71 2.37 13.38 8.72
CA PRO A 71 3.73 12.84 8.86
C PRO A 71 3.78 11.55 9.69
N PHE A 72 2.80 11.32 10.58
CA PHE A 72 2.69 10.13 11.41
C PHE A 72 1.91 8.99 10.73
N LEU A 73 0.97 9.28 9.83
CA LEU A 73 0.16 8.29 9.08
C LEU A 73 0.87 7.61 7.91
N ALA A 74 2.19 7.46 8.02
CA ALA A 74 2.97 6.53 7.25
C ALA A 74 3.06 6.80 5.73
N LYS A 75 4.29 7.08 5.31
CA LYS A 75 4.78 6.42 4.09
C LYS A 75 4.78 4.92 4.39
N LYS A 76 3.94 4.13 3.72
CA LYS A 76 4.25 2.70 3.49
C LYS A 76 5.64 2.69 2.85
N LYS A 77 6.66 2.33 3.65
CA LYS A 77 8.03 2.18 3.17
C LYS A 77 8.01 1.08 2.12
N GLN A 78 7.96 1.51 0.87
CA GLN A 78 7.75 0.66 -0.29
C GLN A 78 8.90 -0.34 -0.38
N GLN A 79 8.62 -1.62 -0.11
CA GLN A 79 9.23 -2.83 -0.67
C GLN A 79 10.78 -2.98 -0.64
N LYS A 80 11.53 -2.10 0.03
CA LYS A 80 13.00 -2.26 0.18
C LYS A 80 13.37 -3.40 1.10
N ASP A 81 12.46 -3.79 2.00
CA ASP A 81 12.77 -4.79 3.03
C ASP A 81 12.80 -6.22 2.46
N SER A 82 12.21 -6.48 1.27
CA SER A 82 12.28 -7.79 0.60
C SER A 82 13.44 -7.93 -0.41
N LEU A 83 14.15 -6.86 -0.72
CA LEU A 83 15.26 -6.88 -1.67
C LEU A 83 16.52 -7.45 -1.02
N ILE A 84 16.90 -8.66 -1.42
CA ILE A 84 18.11 -9.32 -0.92
C ILE A 84 19.36 -8.59 -1.44
N ASN A 85 19.50 -8.42 -2.76
CA ASN A 85 20.60 -7.66 -3.35
C ASN A 85 20.28 -6.16 -3.31
N LEU A 86 21.12 -5.35 -2.67
CA LEU A 86 20.93 -3.88 -2.59
C LEU A 86 21.81 -3.08 -3.55
N LYS A 87 23.00 -3.57 -3.89
CA LYS A 87 24.04 -2.76 -4.57
C LYS A 87 24.77 -3.46 -5.72
N ILE A 88 24.79 -4.80 -5.76
CA ILE A 88 25.65 -5.56 -6.67
C ILE A 88 24.98 -5.62 -8.04
N GLN A 89 25.67 -5.19 -9.10
CA GLN A 89 25.31 -5.38 -10.52
C GLN A 89 23.81 -5.20 -10.81
N LYS A 90 23.29 -3.99 -10.60
CA LYS A 90 21.84 -3.70 -10.73
C LYS A 90 21.38 -3.53 -12.16
N GLU A 91 22.32 -3.24 -13.04
CA GLU A 91 22.20 -3.21 -14.49
C GLU A 91 21.97 -4.61 -15.08
N ASN A 92 22.42 -5.66 -14.40
CA ASN A 92 22.24 -7.04 -14.85
C ASN A 92 20.88 -7.58 -14.34
N PRO A 93 19.96 -7.99 -15.23
CA PRO A 93 18.66 -8.54 -14.81
C PRO A 93 18.80 -9.83 -13.98
N LYS A 94 19.90 -10.58 -14.16
CA LYS A 94 20.18 -11.80 -13.41
C LYS A 94 21.69 -11.99 -13.23
N VAL A 95 22.16 -11.72 -12.01
CA VAL A 95 23.57 -11.91 -11.65
C VAL A 95 23.84 -13.39 -11.38
N VAL A 96 24.73 -13.99 -12.16
CA VAL A 96 25.19 -15.38 -12.05
C VAL A 96 26.72 -15.37 -12.00
N ASN A 97 27.31 -16.16 -11.12
CA ASN A 97 28.76 -16.33 -11.02
C ASN A 97 29.10 -17.80 -11.24
N GLU A 98 29.91 -18.05 -12.25
CA GLU A 98 30.45 -19.38 -12.57
C GLU A 98 31.80 -19.56 -11.87
N ILE A 99 32.03 -20.76 -11.33
CA ILE A 99 33.24 -21.11 -10.60
C ILE A 99 33.69 -22.47 -11.11
N ASN A 100 34.88 -22.51 -11.71
CA ASN A 100 35.52 -23.77 -12.06
C ASN A 100 36.19 -24.36 -10.81
N ILE A 101 36.02 -25.66 -10.60
CA ILE A 101 36.58 -26.36 -9.44
C ILE A 101 38.11 -26.47 -9.55
N GLU A 102 38.63 -26.45 -10.77
CA GLU A 102 40.07 -26.52 -11.08
C GLU A 102 40.81 -25.26 -10.63
N ASP A 103 40.18 -24.10 -10.80
CA ASP A 103 40.71 -22.77 -10.43
C ASP A 103 40.63 -22.51 -8.91
N LEU A 104 40.14 -23.48 -8.12
CA LEU A 104 40.15 -23.38 -6.67
C LEU A 104 41.57 -23.65 -6.15
N HIS A 105 42.42 -22.61 -6.18
CA HIS A 105 43.80 -22.66 -5.67
C HIS A 105 43.86 -22.93 -4.16
N LEU A 106 42.80 -22.60 -3.43
CA LEU A 106 42.70 -22.79 -1.98
C LEU A 106 41.96 -24.09 -1.67
N ALA A 107 42.45 -24.86 -0.68
CA ALA A 107 41.79 -26.07 -0.18
C ALA A 107 40.36 -25.82 0.31
N LYS A 108 40.06 -24.57 0.70
CA LYS A 108 38.75 -24.12 1.16
C LYS A 108 38.46 -22.71 0.63
N ALA A 109 37.38 -22.56 -0.11
CA ALA A 109 36.87 -21.27 -0.57
C ALA A 109 35.48 -21.00 0.04
N ALA A 110 35.20 -19.74 0.35
CA ALA A 110 33.91 -19.30 0.89
C ALA A 110 33.24 -18.31 -0.06
N TYR A 111 32.03 -18.62 -0.50
CA TYR A 111 31.25 -17.80 -1.43
C TYR A 111 30.06 -17.14 -0.74
N CYS A 112 29.80 -15.90 -1.11
CA CYS A 112 28.77 -15.06 -0.52
C CYS A 112 27.38 -15.50 -0.94
N ARG A 113 26.46 -15.63 0.04
CA ARG A 113 25.03 -15.81 -0.20
C ARG A 113 24.16 -14.65 0.31
N CYS A 114 24.76 -13.71 1.04
CA CYS A 114 24.04 -12.60 1.67
C CYS A 114 23.95 -11.34 0.79
N TRP A 115 24.68 -11.27 -0.34
CA TRP A 115 24.75 -10.09 -1.20
C TRP A 115 25.22 -8.80 -0.48
N ARG A 116 26.03 -8.95 0.57
CA ARG A 116 26.65 -7.84 1.33
C ARG A 116 28.17 -7.77 1.18
N SER A 117 28.78 -8.80 0.60
CA SER A 117 30.24 -8.86 0.44
C SER A 117 30.73 -7.76 -0.49
N LYS A 118 31.84 -7.11 -0.11
CA LYS A 118 32.56 -6.15 -0.95
C LYS A 118 33.36 -6.85 -2.05
N THR A 119 33.80 -8.08 -1.80
CA THR A 119 34.55 -8.92 -2.74
C THR A 119 33.66 -9.96 -3.41
N PHE A 120 32.37 -9.65 -3.59
CA PHE A 120 31.41 -10.55 -4.24
C PHE A 120 31.97 -11.03 -5.60
N PRO A 121 31.98 -12.34 -5.89
CA PRO A 121 31.19 -13.42 -5.26
C PRO A 121 31.79 -14.07 -4.01
N VAL A 122 33.01 -13.73 -3.61
CA VAL A 122 33.69 -14.31 -2.43
C VAL A 122 33.07 -13.77 -1.14
N CYS A 123 33.06 -14.57 -0.08
CA CYS A 123 32.62 -14.14 1.25
C CYS A 123 33.75 -13.45 2.01
N ASP A 124 33.50 -12.21 2.45
CA ASP A 124 34.41 -11.39 3.25
C ASP A 124 34.00 -11.30 4.74
N GLY A 125 32.96 -12.03 5.16
CA GLY A 125 32.42 -11.96 6.52
C GLY A 125 31.32 -10.90 6.73
N SER A 126 30.94 -10.13 5.71
CA SER A 126 29.89 -9.09 5.81
C SER A 126 28.51 -9.63 6.24
N HIS A 127 28.28 -10.94 6.17
CA HIS A 127 27.05 -11.56 6.66
C HIS A 127 26.88 -11.44 8.19
N ASN A 128 27.97 -11.40 8.97
CA ASN A 128 27.90 -11.26 10.43
C ASN A 128 27.22 -9.95 10.82
N LYS A 129 27.67 -8.83 10.24
CA LYS A 129 27.07 -7.52 10.46
C LYS A 129 25.61 -7.47 10.00
N HIS A 130 25.28 -8.14 8.91
CA HIS A 130 23.88 -8.23 8.43
C HIS A 130 23.01 -9.01 9.41
N ASN A 131 23.49 -10.15 9.91
CA ASN A 131 22.79 -10.97 10.90
C ASN A 131 22.56 -10.22 12.21
N GLU A 132 23.57 -9.50 12.71
CA GLU A 132 23.46 -8.70 13.94
C GLU A 132 22.43 -7.57 13.82
N VAL A 133 22.40 -6.86 12.69
CA VAL A 133 21.51 -5.70 12.50
C VAL A 133 20.08 -6.12 12.18
N VAL A 134 19.90 -7.19 11.40
CA VAL A 134 18.58 -7.61 10.90
C VAL A 134 17.97 -8.71 11.77
N GLY A 135 18.77 -9.43 12.56
CA GLY A 135 18.35 -10.66 13.24
C GLY A 135 18.24 -11.86 12.27
N ASP A 136 19.01 -11.83 11.18
CA ASP A 136 19.04 -12.90 10.16
C ASP A 136 20.07 -13.98 10.52
N ASN A 137 20.07 -15.11 9.83
CA ASN A 137 20.95 -16.25 10.09
C ASN A 137 21.66 -16.77 8.83
N VAL A 138 21.92 -15.91 7.85
CA VAL A 138 22.59 -16.28 6.60
C VAL A 138 24.09 -16.53 6.81
N GLY A 139 24.65 -17.43 6.00
CA GLY A 139 26.07 -17.75 5.99
C GLY A 139 26.61 -18.11 4.60
N PRO A 140 27.92 -18.22 4.42
CA PRO A 140 28.53 -18.49 3.13
C PRO A 140 28.34 -19.94 2.67
N LEU A 141 28.54 -20.16 1.37
CA LEU A 141 28.75 -21.51 0.80
C LEU A 141 30.24 -21.84 0.88
N ILE A 142 30.59 -22.94 1.54
CA ILE A 142 31.98 -23.38 1.67
C ILE A 142 32.23 -24.49 0.64
N LEU A 143 33.12 -24.24 -0.32
CA LEU A 143 33.63 -25.25 -1.23
C LEU A 143 34.97 -25.76 -0.70
N LYS A 144 35.09 -27.07 -0.54
CA LYS A 144 36.35 -27.73 -0.17
C LYS A 144 36.80 -28.59 -1.34
N LYS A 145 38.05 -28.41 -1.76
CA LYS A 145 38.67 -29.34 -2.71
C LYS A 145 38.95 -30.63 -1.95
N LYS A 146 38.52 -31.76 -2.50
CA LYS A 146 38.89 -33.08 -1.96
C LYS A 146 40.30 -33.36 -2.44
N ASP A 147 41.21 -33.64 -1.51
CA ASP A 147 42.53 -34.17 -1.85
C ASP A 147 42.31 -35.58 -2.42
N VAL A 148 42.76 -35.79 -3.66
CA VAL A 148 42.71 -37.07 -4.38
C VAL A 148 43.96 -37.86 -4.04
#